data_AF-A0A933NFS4-F1
#
_entry.id   AF-A0A933NFS4-F1
#
_cell.length_a   1.000
_cell.length_b   1.000
_cell.length_c   1.000
_cell.angle_alpha   90.00
_cell.angle_beta   90.00
_cell.angle_gamma   90.00
#
_symmetry.space_group_name_H-M   'P 1'
#
loop_
_entity.id
_entity.type
_entity.pdbx_description
1 polymer ?
#
loop_
_entity_poly.entity_id
_entity_poly.type
_entity_poly.pdbx_seq_one_letter_code
_entity_poly.pdbx_strand_id
1 'polypeptide(L)'
;AAIPWSRMGEAGWSYGGELVSLIDEQIQRARELETDSFAVFGIKHKFGSKLEHANCFGACHAVLMTMVLMPPGENGSVDAFTVGLCCDRRADDRLPCLVRDGTDLDQIRQLWGSPEHWMIRDSIRVATECPRCTYQPHNQIFEHVILEDNMTLSFI
;
A
#
# COMPACT_ATOMS: atom_id res chain seq x y z
N ALA A 1 -8.59 7.98 -21.43
CA ALA A 1 -8.19 8.64 -20.18
C ALA A 1 -7.48 7.62 -19.31
N ALA A 2 -6.36 7.96 -18.67
CA ALA A 2 -5.68 7.05 -17.76
C ALA A 2 -6.56 6.79 -16.54
N ILE A 3 -6.77 5.53 -16.17
CA ILE A 3 -7.52 5.17 -14.98
C ILE A 3 -6.66 5.57 -13.76
N PRO A 4 -7.18 6.36 -12.81
CA PRO A 4 -6.44 6.69 -11.59
C PRO A 4 -5.99 5.42 -10.86
N TRP A 5 -4.80 5.45 -10.27
CA TRP A 5 -4.22 4.28 -9.57
C TRP A 5 -5.17 3.69 -8.52
N SER A 6 -5.98 4.53 -7.86
CA SER A 6 -7.02 4.13 -6.89
C SER A 6 -8.18 3.32 -7.50
N ARG A 7 -8.44 3.42 -8.81
CA ARG A 7 -9.51 2.70 -9.52
C ARG A 7 -9.01 1.46 -10.26
N MET A 8 -7.73 1.14 -10.17
CA MET A 8 -7.15 -0.01 -10.90
C MET A 8 -7.54 -1.38 -10.35
N GLY A 9 -8.16 -1.45 -9.16
CA GLY A 9 -8.70 -2.70 -8.61
C GLY A 9 -10.06 -3.14 -9.17
N GLU A 10 -10.75 -2.29 -9.95
CA GLU A 10 -12.11 -2.57 -10.44
C GLU A 10 -12.14 -3.46 -11.70
N ALA A 11 -10.98 -3.71 -12.31
CA ALA A 11 -10.83 -4.65 -13.40
C ALA A 11 -9.71 -5.63 -13.04
N GLY A 12 -10.01 -6.93 -13.03
CA GLY A 12 -9.01 -7.98 -12.90
C GLY A 12 -8.09 -7.96 -14.12
N TRP A 13 -6.96 -7.26 -14.03
CA TRP A 13 -5.99 -7.22 -15.10
C TRP A 13 -5.04 -8.40 -14.96
N SER A 14 -5.07 -9.31 -15.95
CA SER A 14 -4.02 -10.29 -16.15
C SER A 14 -3.21 -9.88 -17.38
N TYR A 15 -1.90 -9.78 -17.22
CA TYR A 15 -1.03 -9.60 -18.37
C TYR A 15 -0.88 -10.96 -19.09
N GLY A 16 -1.03 -10.96 -20.42
CA GLY A 16 -0.83 -12.17 -21.22
C GLY A 16 0.62 -12.66 -21.11
N GLY A 17 0.84 -13.97 -21.24
CA GLY A 17 2.18 -14.58 -21.10
C GLY A 17 3.24 -13.99 -22.04
N GLU A 18 2.82 -13.48 -23.20
CA GLU A 18 3.69 -12.79 -24.15
C GLU A 18 4.27 -11.48 -23.58
N LEU A 19 3.48 -10.72 -22.82
CA LEU A 19 3.94 -9.48 -22.19
C LEU A 19 4.86 -9.76 -21.01
N VAL A 20 4.62 -10.83 -20.25
CA VAL A 20 5.53 -11.26 -19.17
C VAL A 20 6.90 -11.58 -19.76
N SER A 21 6.94 -12.36 -20.84
CA SER A 21 8.19 -12.67 -21.55
C SER A 21 8.89 -11.43 -22.08
N LEU A 22 8.13 -10.47 -22.63
CA LEU A 22 8.69 -9.19 -23.10
C LEU A 22 9.30 -8.39 -21.95
N ILE A 23 8.64 -8.32 -20.79
CA ILE A 23 9.17 -7.64 -19.59
C ILE A 23 10.47 -8.29 -19.14
N ASP A 24 10.53 -9.63 -19.13
CA ASP A 24 11.74 -10.37 -18.77
C ASP A 24 12.89 -10.09 -19.74
N GLU A 25 12.61 -10.04 -21.04
CA GLU A 25 13.59 -9.66 -22.06
C GLU A 25 14.10 -8.23 -21.85
N GLN A 26 13.21 -7.27 -21.59
CA GLN A 26 13.61 -5.88 -21.36
C GLN A 26 14.46 -5.72 -20.09
N ILE A 27 14.12 -6.43 -19.01
CA ILE A 27 14.94 -6.44 -17.80
C ILE A 27 16.33 -7.00 -18.11
N GLN A 28 16.41 -8.08 -18.89
CA GLN A 28 17.69 -8.68 -19.27
C GLN A 28 18.55 -7.71 -20.09
N ARG A 29 17.95 -7.06 -21.10
CA ARG A 29 18.64 -6.03 -21.92
C ARG A 29 19.08 -4.83 -21.09
N ALA A 30 18.31 -4.43 -20.08
CA ALA A 30 18.73 -3.36 -19.18
C ALA A 30 19.92 -3.80 -18.32
N ARG A 31 19.98 -5.06 -17.89
CA ARG A 31 21.12 -5.60 -17.14
C ARG A 31 22.40 -5.71 -17.96
N GLU A 32 22.31 -5.81 -19.28
CA GLU A 32 23.49 -5.73 -20.16
C GLU A 32 24.17 -4.35 -20.13
N LEU A 33 23.48 -3.31 -19.63
CA LEU A 33 24.03 -1.97 -19.42
C LEU A 33 24.70 -1.80 -18.05
N GLU A 34 24.75 -2.86 -17.23
CA GLU A 34 25.41 -2.82 -15.93
C GLU A 34 26.91 -2.54 -16.08
N THR A 35 27.42 -1.67 -15.22
CA THR A 35 28.84 -1.32 -15.11
C THR A 35 29.25 -1.36 -13.65
N ASP A 36 30.54 -1.21 -13.36
CA ASP A 36 31.04 -1.14 -11.98
C ASP A 36 30.40 0.01 -11.16
N SER A 37 29.81 1.01 -11.82
CA SER A 37 29.14 2.15 -11.17
C SER A 37 27.63 2.22 -11.39
N PHE A 38 27.04 1.28 -12.15
CA PHE A 38 25.62 1.27 -12.48
C PHE A 38 25.04 -0.14 -12.43
N ALA A 39 24.02 -0.34 -11.60
CA ALA A 39 23.34 -1.62 -11.40
C ALA A 39 21.85 -1.51 -11.72
N VAL A 40 21.26 -2.58 -12.28
CA VAL A 40 19.85 -2.63 -12.65
C VAL A 40 19.11 -3.66 -11.81
N PHE A 41 18.04 -3.24 -11.15
CA PHE A 41 17.24 -4.10 -10.28
C PHE A 41 15.82 -4.27 -10.82
N GLY A 42 15.47 -5.50 -11.22
CA GLY A 42 14.11 -5.88 -11.59
C GLY A 42 13.29 -6.34 -10.38
N ILE A 43 12.52 -5.44 -9.76
CA ILE A 43 11.72 -5.76 -8.57
C ILE A 43 10.38 -6.40 -8.96
N LYS A 44 10.36 -7.74 -9.06
CA LYS A 44 9.16 -8.51 -9.46
C LYS A 44 8.36 -9.12 -8.32
N HIS A 45 8.94 -9.27 -7.12
CA HIS A 45 8.28 -9.91 -5.96
C HIS A 45 7.05 -9.18 -5.42
N LYS A 46 6.76 -7.96 -5.92
CA LYS A 46 5.55 -7.18 -5.59
C LYS A 46 4.34 -7.58 -6.45
N PHE A 47 4.53 -8.50 -7.39
CA PHE A 47 3.50 -9.04 -8.25
C PHE A 47 3.53 -10.56 -8.19
N GLY A 48 2.39 -11.19 -8.51
CA GLY A 48 2.31 -12.64 -8.66
C GLY A 48 3.02 -13.12 -9.94
N SER A 49 3.02 -14.44 -10.12
CA SER A 49 3.72 -15.11 -11.23
C SER A 49 3.25 -14.70 -12.64
N LYS A 50 2.04 -14.14 -12.75
CA LYS A 50 1.42 -13.61 -13.98
C LYS A 50 1.28 -12.09 -13.93
N LEU A 51 2.08 -11.43 -13.10
CA LEU A 51 2.06 -9.99 -12.84
C LEU A 51 0.71 -9.47 -12.28
N GLU A 52 -0.07 -10.36 -11.67
CA GLU A 52 -1.27 -10.03 -10.92
C GLU A 52 -0.94 -9.33 -9.59
N HIS A 53 -1.91 -8.60 -9.04
CA HIS A 53 -1.77 -8.09 -7.67
C HIS A 53 -1.76 -9.29 -6.71
N ALA A 54 -0.79 -9.33 -5.80
CA ALA A 54 -0.64 -10.41 -4.83
C ALA A 54 -0.36 -9.84 -3.44
N ASN A 55 -1.42 -9.45 -2.73
CA ASN A 55 -1.32 -9.06 -1.33
C ASN A 55 -1.26 -10.33 -0.47
N CYS A 56 -0.05 -10.75 -0.07
CA CYS A 56 0.18 -11.97 0.69
C CYS A 56 0.10 -11.73 2.21
N PHE A 57 -0.95 -11.08 2.69
CA PHE A 57 -1.20 -10.82 4.12
C PHE A 57 -2.70 -10.78 4.41
N GLY A 58 -3.09 -11.13 5.63
CA GLY A 58 -4.49 -11.24 6.05
C GLY A 58 -5.13 -9.91 6.43
N ALA A 59 -4.38 -9.02 7.09
CA ALA A 59 -4.88 -7.74 7.55
C ALA A 59 -3.89 -6.59 7.41
N CYS A 60 -4.40 -5.38 7.20
CA CYS A 60 -3.55 -4.22 7.02
C CYS A 60 -3.08 -3.67 8.37
N HIS A 61 -1.88 -4.03 8.79
CA HIS A 61 -1.22 -3.47 9.98
C HIS A 61 -0.50 -2.14 9.68
N ALA A 62 -0.13 -1.92 8.42
CA ALA A 62 0.55 -0.72 7.97
C ALA A 62 -0.22 0.58 8.28
N VAL A 63 -1.56 0.57 8.23
CA VAL A 63 -2.36 1.78 8.53
C VAL A 63 -2.14 2.34 9.93
N LEU A 64 -1.71 1.49 10.88
CA LEU A 64 -1.41 1.91 12.25
C LEU A 64 -0.03 2.58 12.38
N MET A 65 0.81 2.49 11.34
CA MET A 65 2.18 2.99 11.32
C MET A 65 2.37 4.09 10.27
N THR A 66 1.36 4.36 9.44
CA THR A 66 1.50 5.25 8.29
C THR A 66 0.46 6.35 8.33
N MET A 67 0.91 7.56 8.02
CA MET A 67 0.08 8.75 7.93
C MET A 67 0.41 9.48 6.63
N VAL A 68 -0.62 9.85 5.88
CA VAL A 68 -0.50 10.61 4.63
C VAL A 68 -1.31 11.89 4.76
N LEU A 69 -0.61 13.02 4.85
CA LEU A 69 -1.23 14.34 4.79
C LEU A 69 -1.57 14.66 3.34
N MET A 70 -2.83 15.03 3.11
CA MET A 70 -3.38 15.33 1.81
C MET A 70 -4.08 16.69 1.86
N PRO A 71 -4.20 17.38 0.71
CA PRO A 71 -5.07 18.54 0.58
C PRO A 71 -6.49 18.22 1.06
N PRO A 72 -7.26 19.24 1.45
CA PRO A 72 -8.66 19.05 1.78
C PRO A 72 -9.44 18.52 0.56
N GLY A 73 -10.56 17.86 0.83
CA GLY A 73 -11.54 17.49 -0.19
C GLY A 73 -12.22 18.72 -0.79
N GLU A 74 -13.11 18.50 -1.76
CA GLU A 74 -13.78 19.58 -2.51
C GLU A 74 -14.51 20.61 -1.62
N ASN A 75 -14.90 20.23 -0.40
CA ASN A 75 -15.66 21.07 0.53
C ASN A 75 -14.82 21.64 1.69
N GLY A 76 -13.51 21.34 1.76
CA GLY A 76 -12.68 21.82 2.86
C GLY A 76 -12.22 23.27 2.68
N SER A 77 -11.92 23.95 3.78
CA SER A 77 -11.37 25.31 3.76
C SER A 77 -9.93 25.34 3.28
N VAL A 78 -9.42 26.53 2.92
CA VAL A 78 -8.02 26.74 2.47
C VAL A 78 -7.00 26.21 3.48
N ASP A 79 -7.28 26.35 4.78
CA ASP A 79 -6.40 25.90 5.86
C ASP A 79 -6.70 24.48 6.35
N ALA A 80 -7.61 23.76 5.68
CA ALA A 80 -7.96 22.39 6.07
C ALA A 80 -6.99 21.36 5.47
N PHE A 81 -6.92 20.19 6.09
CA PHE A 81 -6.15 19.04 5.63
C PHE A 81 -6.92 17.74 5.85
N THR A 82 -6.59 16.72 5.05
CA THR A 82 -7.09 15.35 5.24
C THR A 82 -5.95 14.42 5.58
N VAL A 83 -6.19 13.52 6.53
CA VAL A 83 -5.22 12.52 7.01
C VAL A 83 -5.65 11.14 6.55
N GLY A 84 -5.05 10.68 5.46
CA GLY A 84 -5.20 9.31 4.98
C GLY A 84 -4.24 8.36 5.69
N LEU A 85 -4.60 7.06 5.72
CA LEU A 85 -3.77 6.02 6.33
C LEU A 85 -3.13 5.08 5.30
N CYS A 86 -3.41 5.23 3.99
CA CYS A 86 -2.86 4.39 2.94
C CYS A 86 -2.22 5.23 1.83
N CYS A 87 -0.96 4.97 1.52
CA CYS A 87 -0.25 5.69 0.46
C CYS A 87 -0.62 5.23 -0.95
N ASP A 88 -1.11 4.01 -1.13
CA ASP A 88 -1.49 3.47 -2.44
C ASP A 88 -2.94 3.80 -2.82
N ARG A 89 -3.74 4.26 -1.85
CA ARG A 89 -5.16 4.66 -2.04
C ARG A 89 -5.38 6.13 -1.65
N ARG A 90 -4.40 6.99 -1.96
CA ARG A 90 -4.55 8.44 -1.81
C ARG A 90 -5.72 8.94 -2.64
N ALA A 91 -6.50 9.87 -2.09
CA ALA A 91 -7.71 10.42 -2.73
C ALA A 91 -8.76 9.36 -3.11
N ASP A 92 -8.77 8.21 -2.42
CA ASP A 92 -9.84 7.23 -2.53
C ASP A 92 -10.92 7.54 -1.48
N ASP A 93 -12.05 8.08 -1.94
CA ASP A 93 -13.16 8.46 -1.07
C ASP A 93 -13.81 7.26 -0.35
N ARG A 94 -13.58 6.04 -0.84
CA ARG A 94 -14.10 4.82 -0.22
C ARG A 94 -13.30 4.41 1.01
N LEU A 95 -12.09 4.94 1.19
CA LEU A 95 -11.23 4.59 2.31
C LEU A 95 -11.47 5.57 3.47
N PRO A 96 -11.79 5.07 4.67
CA PRO A 96 -11.89 5.93 5.83
C PRO A 96 -10.55 6.62 6.10
N CYS A 97 -10.61 7.94 6.26
CA CYS A 97 -9.50 8.78 6.67
C CYS A 97 -9.54 8.94 8.19
N LEU A 98 -8.39 9.13 8.82
CA LEU A 98 -8.32 9.40 10.26
C LEU A 98 -8.95 10.76 10.57
N VAL A 99 -8.62 11.77 9.76
CA VAL A 99 -9.20 13.12 9.82
C VAL A 99 -9.60 13.52 8.40
N ARG A 100 -10.78 14.10 8.23
CA ARG A 100 -11.24 14.65 6.95
C ARG A 100 -11.49 16.14 7.14
N ASP A 101 -10.84 16.95 6.30
CA ASP A 101 -10.96 18.41 6.27
C ASP A 101 -10.80 19.07 7.64
N GLY A 102 -9.87 18.56 8.46
CA GLY A 102 -9.53 19.12 9.76
C GLY A 102 -8.68 20.38 9.63
N THR A 103 -8.80 21.30 10.57
CA THR A 103 -8.00 22.54 10.63
C THR A 103 -7.05 22.57 11.83
N ASP A 104 -7.12 21.55 12.69
CA ASP A 104 -6.34 21.46 13.92
C ASP A 104 -5.57 20.13 13.97
N LEU A 105 -4.24 20.23 14.06
CA LEU A 105 -3.35 19.07 14.14
C LEU A 105 -3.54 18.27 15.43
N ASP A 106 -4.08 18.87 16.50
CA ASP A 106 -4.34 18.14 17.75
C ASP A 106 -5.40 17.04 17.58
N GLN A 107 -6.25 17.13 16.54
CA GLN A 107 -7.19 16.06 16.18
C GLN A 107 -6.45 14.76 15.85
N ILE A 108 -5.29 14.86 15.18
CA ILE A 108 -4.46 13.69 14.87
C ILE A 108 -4.02 13.02 16.17
N ARG A 109 -3.55 13.80 17.14
CA ARG A 109 -3.09 13.27 18.44
C ARG A 109 -4.23 12.57 19.21
N GLN A 110 -5.44 13.10 19.13
CA GLN A 110 -6.60 12.53 19.81
C GLN A 110 -7.08 11.21 19.18
N LEU A 111 -7.02 11.12 17.85
CA LEU A 111 -7.50 9.96 17.09
C LEU A 111 -6.43 8.89 16.89
N TRP A 112 -5.15 9.26 16.91
CA TRP A 112 -4.07 8.31 16.66
C TRP A 112 -3.97 7.26 17.77
N GLY A 113 -4.38 6.03 17.44
CA GLY A 113 -4.41 4.90 18.38
C GLY A 113 -5.68 4.82 19.22
N SER A 114 -6.65 5.71 18.97
CA SER A 114 -7.99 5.65 19.56
C SER A 114 -8.78 4.46 19.00
N PRO A 115 -9.90 4.06 19.63
CA PRO A 115 -10.77 3.01 19.11
C PRO A 115 -11.20 3.23 17.65
N GLU A 116 -11.42 4.49 17.26
CA GLU A 116 -11.75 4.87 15.88
C GLU A 116 -10.63 4.48 14.89
N HIS A 117 -9.37 4.70 15.26
CA HIS A 117 -8.23 4.30 14.42
C HIS A 117 -8.17 2.77 14.26
N TRP A 118 -8.43 2.02 15.32
CA TRP A 118 -8.49 0.55 15.26
C TRP A 118 -9.68 0.06 14.43
N MET A 119 -10.84 0.69 14.54
CA MET A 119 -12.01 0.38 13.72
C MET A 119 -11.73 0.58 12.21
N ILE A 120 -10.96 1.61 11.85
CA ILE A 120 -10.53 1.80 10.46
C ILE A 120 -9.73 0.59 9.99
N ARG A 121 -8.73 0.14 10.76
CA ARG A 121 -7.95 -1.05 10.44
C ARG A 121 -8.83 -2.28 10.23
N ASP A 122 -9.80 -2.50 11.11
CA ASP A 122 -10.68 -3.68 11.09
C ASP A 122 -11.69 -3.67 9.93
N SER A 123 -12.03 -2.47 9.43
CA SER A 123 -12.94 -2.31 8.29
C SER A 123 -12.33 -2.69 6.94
N ILE A 124 -11.00 -2.66 6.81
CA ILE A 124 -10.31 -2.86 5.52
C ILE A 124 -10.39 -4.32 5.08
N ARG A 125 -10.88 -4.56 3.86
CA ARG A 125 -10.89 -5.89 3.23
C ARG A 125 -9.73 -6.02 2.24
N VAL A 126 -8.60 -6.56 2.70
CA VAL A 126 -7.36 -6.66 1.92
C VAL A 126 -7.57 -7.37 0.57
N ALA A 127 -8.27 -8.49 0.57
CA ALA A 127 -8.44 -9.31 -0.62
C ALA A 127 -9.28 -8.65 -1.73
N THR A 128 -10.18 -7.72 -1.38
CA THR A 128 -11.17 -7.16 -2.33
C THR A 128 -11.00 -5.67 -2.59
N GLU A 129 -10.40 -4.93 -1.67
CA GLU A 129 -10.35 -3.46 -1.71
C GLU A 129 -8.94 -2.90 -1.87
N CYS A 130 -7.90 -3.68 -1.55
CA CYS A 130 -6.54 -3.18 -1.60
C CYS A 130 -5.94 -3.38 -3.00
N PRO A 131 -5.36 -2.34 -3.62
CA PRO A 131 -4.52 -2.51 -4.79
C PRO A 131 -3.21 -3.22 -4.41
N ARG A 132 -2.24 -3.27 -5.32
CA ARG A 132 -0.87 -3.68 -4.98
C ARG A 132 -0.36 -2.85 -3.81
N CYS A 133 -0.07 -3.51 -2.69
CA CYS A 133 0.34 -2.82 -1.47
C CYS A 133 1.86 -2.55 -1.44
N THR A 134 2.24 -1.29 -1.29
CA THR A 134 3.62 -0.88 -1.04
C THR A 134 4.15 -1.40 0.30
N TYR A 135 3.27 -1.54 1.30
CA TYR A 135 3.60 -2.01 2.65
C TYR A 135 3.39 -3.51 2.87
N GLN A 136 3.17 -4.30 1.81
CA GLN A 136 3.04 -5.76 1.94
C GLN A 136 4.15 -6.40 2.77
N PRO A 137 5.46 -6.10 2.55
CA PRO A 137 6.51 -6.69 3.38
C PRO A 137 6.37 -6.35 4.88
N HIS A 138 5.85 -5.16 5.22
CA HIS A 138 5.67 -4.75 6.60
C HIS A 138 4.53 -5.53 7.27
N ASN A 139 3.42 -5.74 6.55
CA ASN A 139 2.32 -6.57 7.05
C ASN A 139 2.77 -8.03 7.23
N GLN A 140 3.54 -8.58 6.28
CA GLN A 140 4.08 -9.93 6.39
C GLN A 140 5.07 -10.08 7.54
N ILE A 141 5.93 -9.08 7.78
CA ILE A 141 6.80 -9.06 8.97
C ILE A 141 5.94 -9.06 10.23
N PHE A 142 4.90 -8.22 10.30
CA PHE A 142 4.05 -8.20 11.48
C PHE A 142 3.35 -9.55 11.72
N GLU A 143 2.73 -10.13 10.68
CA GLU A 143 2.02 -11.41 10.79
C GLU A 143 2.98 -12.56 11.13
N HIS A 144 4.04 -12.75 10.35
CA HIS A 144 4.92 -13.91 10.54
C HIS A 144 5.89 -13.77 11.72
N VAL A 145 6.34 -12.56 12.03
CA VAL A 145 7.35 -12.35 13.09
C VAL A 145 6.70 -12.02 14.42
N ILE A 146 5.70 -11.12 14.44
CA ILE A 146 5.14 -10.64 15.70
C ILE A 146 3.97 -11.50 16.16
N LEU A 147 3.10 -11.95 15.25
CA LEU A 147 1.94 -12.77 15.61
C LEU A 147 2.25 -14.27 15.67
N GLU A 148 2.98 -14.79 14.68
CA GLU A 148 3.30 -16.22 14.57
C GLU A 148 4.64 -16.61 15.21
N ASP A 149 5.52 -15.65 15.50
CA ASP A 149 6.88 -15.87 15.99
C ASP A 149 7.72 -16.86 15.15
N ASN A 150 7.60 -16.81 13.82
CA ASN A 150 8.37 -17.66 12.89
C ASN A 150 9.88 -17.37 12.90
N MET A 151 10.34 -16.37 13.65
CA MET A 151 11.76 -16.06 13.82
C MET A 151 12.30 -16.40 15.21
N THR A 152 11.53 -17.11 16.06
CA THR A 152 11.96 -17.48 17.41
C THR A 152 12.42 -16.28 18.25
N LEU A 153 11.80 -15.12 18.01
CA LEU A 153 12.06 -13.87 18.73
C LEU A 153 11.70 -14.01 20.21
N SER A 154 10.72 -14.86 20.54
CA SER A 154 10.33 -15.18 21.92
C SER A 154 10.93 -16.50 22.43
N PHE A 155 11.96 -17.04 21.75
CA PHE A 155 12.61 -18.29 22.16
C PHE A 155 13.60 -18.04 23.31
N ILE A 156 13.10 -17.55 24.45
CA ILE A 156 13.73 -17.57 25.77
C ILE A 156 12.65 -17.76 26.83
#